data_AF-A0A0Q6X3Y5-F1
#
_entry.id   AF-A0A0Q6X3Y5-F1
#
_cell.length_a   1.000
_cell.length_b   1.000
_cell.length_c   1.000
_cell.angle_alpha   90.00
_cell.angle_beta   90.00
_cell.angle_gamma   90.00
#
_symmetry.space_group_name_H-M   'P 1'
#
loop_
_entity.id
_entity.type
_entity.pdbx_description
1 polymer ?
#
loop_
_entity_poly.entity_id
_entity_poly.type
_entity_poly.pdbx_seq_one_letter_code
_entity_poly.pdbx_strand_id
1 'polypeptide(L)'
;MATPSHRTPLAELVEELLATDGPLPIVAAGEPVLRRATEPYDGQLDTALLSRFVEALRVTMHAAPGVGLAAPQVGVPLRIAVVEDPAPVPEEVREARGRVPQPFRVLVNASYEPVGTHRAAFFEGCLSVPGWQAVVARHAQVRLTCEDENGRPVDEVFSGWPARIVQHETDHLDGMLYLDRAELRSLSSNQAMAERWTQPTPEQAAASLGFELP
;
A
#
# COMPACT_ATOMS: atom_id res chain seq x y z
N MET A 1 -25.59 23.65 9.02
CA MET A 1 -24.51 24.64 9.22
C MET A 1 -23.28 23.85 9.61
N ALA A 2 -22.34 23.67 8.69
CA ALA A 2 -21.10 22.94 9.00
C ALA A 2 -20.25 23.84 9.90
N THR A 3 -19.88 23.32 11.06
CA THR A 3 -18.92 23.93 11.98
C THR A 3 -17.62 24.20 11.21
N PRO A 4 -16.95 25.36 11.36
CA PRO A 4 -15.64 25.55 10.78
C PRO A 4 -14.71 24.51 11.40
N SER A 5 -14.30 23.53 10.61
CA SER A 5 -13.33 22.54 11.07
C SER A 5 -12.02 23.26 11.27
N HIS A 6 -11.63 23.48 12.52
CA HIS A 6 -10.25 23.79 12.90
C HIS A 6 -9.40 22.58 12.53
N ARG A 7 -9.07 22.42 11.24
CA ARG A 7 -8.08 21.45 10.80
C ARG A 7 -6.73 22.06 11.16
N THR A 8 -6.00 21.40 12.04
CA THR A 8 -4.56 21.61 12.18
C THR A 8 -3.94 21.60 10.79
N PRO A 9 -3.15 22.62 10.41
CA PRO A 9 -2.40 22.61 9.16
C PRO A 9 -1.64 21.29 8.99
N LEU A 10 -1.60 20.73 7.78
CA LEU A 10 -0.97 19.43 7.54
C LEU A 10 0.50 19.40 7.97
N ALA A 11 1.22 20.52 7.83
CA ALA A 11 2.58 20.67 8.34
C ALA A 11 2.68 20.52 9.86
N GLU A 12 1.76 21.12 10.62
CA GLU A 12 1.73 21.00 12.09
C GLU A 12 1.42 19.55 12.50
N LEU A 13 0.48 18.89 11.83
CA LEU A 13 0.19 17.46 12.06
C LEU A 13 1.43 16.58 11.83
N VAL A 14 2.18 16.83 10.75
CA VAL A 14 3.39 16.07 10.44
C VAL A 14 4.49 16.36 11.46
N GLU A 15 4.69 17.61 11.89
CA GLU A 15 5.66 17.92 12.95
C GLU A 15 5.29 17.26 14.29
N GLU A 16 4.02 17.23 14.66
CA GLU A 16 3.56 16.51 15.86
C GLU A 16 3.86 15.00 15.79
N LEU A 17 3.61 14.38 14.65
CA LEU A 17 3.94 12.98 14.41
C LEU A 17 5.45 12.72 14.51
N LEU A 18 6.26 13.63 13.97
CA LEU A 18 7.72 13.54 13.96
C LEU A 18 8.38 13.97 15.29
N ALA A 19 7.62 14.51 16.24
CA ALA A 19 8.13 14.90 17.55
C ALA A 19 8.43 13.69 18.46
N THR A 20 7.92 12.51 18.10
CA THR A 20 8.20 11.25 18.79
C THR A 20 9.27 10.47 18.03
N ASP A 21 10.28 9.98 18.75
CA ASP A 21 11.31 9.13 18.15
C ASP A 21 10.75 7.75 17.78
N GLY A 22 11.13 7.25 16.59
CA GLY A 22 10.83 5.89 16.14
C GLY A 22 9.72 5.79 15.08
N PRO A 23 9.19 4.57 14.87
CA PRO A 23 8.11 4.34 13.91
C PRO A 23 6.84 5.13 14.24
N LEU A 24 6.21 5.69 13.21
CA LEU A 24 4.92 6.36 13.32
C LEU A 24 3.81 5.35 13.67
N PRO A 25 2.78 5.76 14.43
CA PRO A 25 1.64 4.91 14.70
C PRO A 25 0.86 4.64 13.41
N ILE A 26 0.68 3.35 13.09
CA ILE A 26 -0.14 2.93 11.95
C ILE A 26 -1.61 2.87 12.40
N VAL A 27 -2.48 3.61 11.72
CA VAL A 27 -3.91 3.57 11.97
C VAL A 27 -4.54 2.29 11.38
N ALA A 28 -5.53 1.75 12.09
CA ALA A 28 -6.24 0.54 11.70
C ALA A 28 -7.55 0.84 10.96
N ALA A 29 -8.02 -0.14 10.17
CA ALA A 29 -9.30 -0.10 9.50
C ALA A 29 -10.44 0.23 10.48
N GLY A 30 -11.25 1.22 10.11
CA GLY A 30 -12.22 1.87 11.00
C GLY A 30 -11.89 3.35 11.18
N GLU A 31 -10.61 3.73 11.09
CA GLU A 31 -10.20 5.12 11.12
C GLU A 31 -10.64 5.87 9.84
N PRO A 32 -11.36 7.01 9.94
CA PRO A 32 -11.94 7.69 8.78
C PRO A 32 -10.91 8.14 7.72
N VAL A 33 -9.67 8.42 8.12
CA VAL A 33 -8.59 8.82 7.20
C VAL A 33 -8.31 7.75 6.14
N LEU A 34 -8.49 6.47 6.47
CA LEU A 34 -8.30 5.34 5.54
C LEU A 34 -9.43 5.19 4.52
N ARG A 35 -10.53 5.91 4.69
CA ARG A 35 -11.76 5.82 3.87
C ARG A 35 -12.10 7.13 3.14
N ARG A 36 -11.20 8.11 3.19
CA ARG A 36 -11.35 9.39 2.50
C ARG A 36 -10.30 9.49 1.42
N ALA A 37 -10.70 10.00 0.25
CA ALA A 37 -9.72 10.41 -0.75
C ALA A 37 -8.79 11.47 -0.16
N THR A 38 -7.51 11.35 -0.44
CA THR A 38 -6.46 12.22 0.09
C THR A 38 -6.30 13.50 -0.72
N GLU A 39 -5.75 14.52 -0.08
CA GLU A 39 -5.42 15.79 -0.72
C GLU A 39 -4.18 15.61 -1.61
N PRO A 40 -4.22 16.09 -2.87
CA PRO A 40 -3.03 16.16 -3.71
C PRO A 40 -1.93 16.94 -2.99
N TYR A 41 -0.71 16.42 -3.02
CA TYR A 41 0.44 17.14 -2.50
C TYR A 41 0.84 18.24 -3.48
N ASP A 42 0.83 19.49 -3.03
CA ASP A 42 1.18 20.67 -3.83
C ASP A 42 2.16 21.61 -3.10
N GLY A 43 2.87 21.07 -2.10
CA GLY A 43 3.84 21.81 -1.29
C GLY A 43 3.34 22.17 0.11
N GLN A 44 2.38 21.41 0.66
CA GLN A 44 1.90 21.61 2.04
C GLN A 44 2.96 21.33 3.10
N LEU A 45 4.03 20.59 2.74
CA LEU A 45 5.23 20.38 3.55
C LEU A 45 6.39 21.07 2.83
N ASP A 46 7.21 21.81 3.55
CA ASP A 46 8.46 22.30 2.95
C ASP A 46 9.42 21.12 2.66
N THR A 47 10.48 21.37 1.89
CA THR A 47 11.43 20.32 1.48
C THR A 47 12.05 19.58 2.67
N ALA A 48 12.34 20.27 3.77
CA ALA A 48 12.97 19.67 4.94
C ALA A 48 11.98 18.76 5.69
N LEU A 49 10.75 19.24 5.86
CA LEU A 49 9.67 18.49 6.51
C LEU A 49 9.24 17.28 5.67
N LEU A 50 9.11 17.44 4.34
CA LEU A 50 8.83 16.33 3.42
C LEU A 50 9.89 15.23 3.54
N SER A 51 11.18 15.61 3.53
CA SER A 51 12.28 14.63 3.62
C SER A 51 12.24 13.84 4.92
N ARG A 52 12.03 14.52 6.07
CA ARG A 52 11.85 13.85 7.38
C ARG A 52 10.61 12.95 7.40
N PHE A 53 9.51 13.40 6.81
CA PHE A 53 8.28 12.63 6.76
C PHE A 53 8.40 11.36 5.91
N VAL A 54 9.01 11.46 4.73
CA VAL A 54 9.32 10.32 3.85
C VAL A 54 10.21 9.29 4.56
N GLU A 55 11.26 9.75 5.25
CA GLU A 55 12.11 8.85 6.01
C GLU A 55 11.35 8.18 7.16
N ALA A 56 10.48 8.91 7.86
CA ALA A 56 9.64 8.34 8.90
C ALA A 56 8.65 7.28 8.35
N LEU A 57 8.06 7.51 7.17
CA LEU A 57 7.24 6.50 6.48
C LEU A 57 8.07 5.25 6.16
N ARG A 58 9.29 5.42 5.64
CA ARG A 58 10.19 4.32 5.31
C ARG A 58 10.57 3.51 6.55
N VAL A 59 11.01 4.17 7.62
CA VAL A 59 11.34 3.52 8.91
C VAL A 59 10.14 2.78 9.47
N THR A 60 8.95 3.37 9.40
CA THR A 60 7.69 2.77 9.87
C THR A 60 7.34 1.51 9.07
N MET A 61 7.43 1.59 7.75
CA MET A 61 7.22 0.46 6.84
C MET A 61 8.13 -0.73 7.18
N HIS A 62 9.42 -0.47 7.40
CA HIS A 62 10.38 -1.53 7.76
C HIS A 62 10.17 -2.10 9.16
N ALA A 63 9.74 -1.26 10.13
CA ALA A 63 9.43 -1.71 11.48
C ALA A 63 8.18 -2.61 11.53
N ALA A 64 7.25 -2.43 10.59
CA ALA A 64 6.02 -3.20 10.44
C ALA A 64 6.11 -4.32 9.36
N PRO A 65 7.31 -4.88 9.13
CA PRO A 65 7.77 -5.58 7.91
C PRO A 65 6.90 -5.48 6.63
N GLY A 66 6.49 -4.27 6.25
CA GLY A 66 5.74 -3.99 5.02
C GLY A 66 6.63 -3.82 3.79
N VAL A 67 6.01 -3.82 2.61
CA VAL A 67 6.66 -3.50 1.31
C VAL A 67 6.14 -2.21 0.68
N GLY A 68 5.20 -1.55 1.37
CA GLY A 68 4.64 -0.26 1.03
C GLY A 68 3.96 0.35 2.27
N LEU A 69 3.87 1.68 2.28
CA LEU A 69 3.12 2.44 3.28
C LEU A 69 2.66 3.78 2.70
N ALA A 70 1.37 4.06 2.78
CA ALA A 70 0.78 5.34 2.37
C ALA A 70 0.60 6.29 3.56
N ALA A 71 0.74 7.60 3.33
CA ALA A 71 0.57 8.64 4.35
C ALA A 71 -0.76 8.56 5.15
N PRO A 72 -1.91 8.17 4.56
CA PRO A 72 -3.15 7.98 5.31
C PRO A 72 -3.05 6.92 6.40
N GLN A 73 -2.17 5.92 6.21
CA GLN A 73 -1.94 4.86 7.19
C GLN A 73 -1.22 5.35 8.43
N VAL A 74 -0.66 6.55 8.44
CA VAL A 74 -0.13 7.22 9.63
C VAL A 74 -0.96 8.47 10.01
N GLY A 75 -2.20 8.56 9.51
CA GLY A 75 -3.13 9.64 9.85
C GLY A 75 -3.00 10.90 9.00
N VAL A 76 -2.10 10.94 8.01
CA VAL A 76 -1.85 12.13 7.19
C VAL A 76 -2.59 12.00 5.84
N PRO A 77 -3.64 12.81 5.57
CA PRO A 77 -4.46 12.67 4.37
C PRO A 77 -3.81 13.32 3.12
N LEU A 78 -2.53 13.04 2.88
CA LEU A 78 -1.79 13.49 1.69
C LEU A 78 -1.61 12.35 0.68
N ARG A 79 -1.58 12.70 -0.62
CA ARG A 79 -1.28 11.77 -1.72
C ARG A 79 0.22 11.42 -1.79
N ILE A 80 0.74 10.79 -0.74
CA ILE A 80 2.13 10.35 -0.66
C ILE A 80 2.15 8.89 -0.20
N ALA A 81 2.92 8.05 -0.89
CA ALA A 81 3.23 6.71 -0.45
C ALA A 81 4.71 6.39 -0.66
N VAL A 82 5.22 5.39 0.05
CA VAL A 82 6.55 4.82 -0.16
C VAL A 82 6.44 3.34 -0.48
N VAL A 83 7.35 2.83 -1.32
CA VAL A 83 7.42 1.41 -1.68
C VAL A 83 8.86 0.91 -1.67
N GLU A 84 9.10 -0.27 -1.13
CA GLU A 84 10.38 -0.97 -1.17
C GLU A 84 10.19 -2.46 -0.89
N ASP A 85 10.73 -3.33 -1.73
CA ASP A 85 10.68 -4.78 -1.53
C ASP A 85 12.03 -5.39 -1.90
N PRO A 86 12.85 -5.85 -0.94
CA PRO A 86 14.08 -6.58 -1.26
C PRO A 86 13.80 -7.96 -1.90
N ALA A 87 12.55 -8.42 -1.90
CA ALA A 87 12.09 -9.71 -2.43
C ALA A 87 12.92 -10.94 -1.95
N PRO A 88 13.12 -11.12 -0.63
CA PRO A 88 13.87 -12.26 -0.08
C PRO A 88 13.00 -13.52 -0.01
N VAL A 89 12.50 -13.97 -1.17
CA VAL A 89 11.59 -15.12 -1.28
C VAL A 89 12.25 -16.30 -2.00
N PRO A 90 11.79 -17.55 -1.75
CA PRO A 90 12.19 -18.72 -2.52
C PRO A 90 11.91 -18.53 -4.02
N GLU A 91 12.66 -19.24 -4.86
CA GLU A 91 12.56 -19.11 -6.32
C GLU A 91 11.16 -19.44 -6.85
N GLU A 92 10.52 -20.48 -6.32
CA GLU A 92 9.15 -20.84 -6.69
C GLU A 92 8.14 -19.70 -6.43
N VAL A 93 8.33 -18.90 -5.37
CA VAL A 93 7.48 -17.75 -5.06
C VAL A 93 7.82 -16.58 -5.99
N ARG A 94 9.11 -16.38 -6.28
CA ARG A 94 9.58 -15.35 -7.22
C ARG A 94 8.96 -15.56 -8.60
N GLU A 95 9.06 -16.77 -9.14
CA GLU A 95 8.51 -17.15 -10.44
C GLU A 95 6.99 -17.02 -10.47
N ALA A 96 6.30 -17.63 -9.49
CA ALA A 96 4.83 -17.65 -9.45
C ALA A 96 4.22 -16.24 -9.34
N ARG A 97 4.85 -15.34 -8.58
CA ARG A 97 4.31 -14.00 -8.30
C ARG A 97 4.91 -12.89 -9.15
N GLY A 98 5.93 -13.19 -9.97
CA GLY A 98 6.77 -12.16 -10.59
C GLY A 98 7.36 -11.21 -9.55
N ARG A 99 7.82 -11.75 -8.40
CA ARG A 99 8.29 -10.95 -7.26
C ARG A 99 9.78 -10.65 -7.37
N VAL A 100 10.08 -9.55 -8.06
CA VAL A 100 11.44 -9.03 -8.24
C VAL A 100 11.75 -7.92 -7.22
N PRO A 101 13.04 -7.63 -6.94
CA PRO A 101 13.40 -6.53 -6.07
C PRO A 101 12.81 -5.19 -6.56
N GLN A 102 12.14 -4.48 -5.66
CA GLN A 102 11.63 -3.13 -5.85
C GLN A 102 12.50 -2.17 -5.03
N PRO A 103 13.31 -1.30 -5.64
CA PRO A 103 14.08 -0.31 -4.91
C PRO A 103 13.14 0.69 -4.21
N PHE A 104 13.65 1.33 -3.15
CA PHE A 104 12.94 2.41 -2.47
C PHE A 104 12.50 3.49 -3.47
N ARG A 105 11.22 3.84 -3.44
CA ARG A 105 10.65 4.95 -4.21
C ARG A 105 9.61 5.68 -3.37
N VAL A 106 9.55 6.99 -3.57
CA VAL A 106 8.46 7.84 -3.10
C VAL A 106 7.49 8.07 -4.26
N LEU A 107 6.21 7.89 -3.99
CA LEU A 107 5.13 8.03 -4.94
C LEU A 107 4.27 9.23 -4.51
N VAL A 108 4.48 10.37 -5.16
CA VAL A 108 3.73 11.61 -4.89
C VAL A 108 2.63 11.75 -5.95
N ASN A 109 1.40 12.02 -5.53
CA ASN A 109 0.24 12.18 -6.41
C ASN A 109 0.01 11.00 -7.37
N ALA A 110 0.29 9.79 -6.90
CA ALA A 110 0.23 8.60 -7.74
C ALA A 110 -1.18 8.28 -8.27
N SER A 111 -1.19 7.78 -9.50
CA SER A 111 -2.31 7.16 -10.20
C SER A 111 -1.80 6.02 -11.07
N TYR A 112 -2.65 5.04 -11.40
CA TYR A 112 -2.27 3.95 -12.29
C TYR A 112 -3.36 3.61 -13.30
N GLU A 113 -2.95 3.09 -14.45
CA GLU A 113 -3.82 2.54 -15.47
C GLU A 113 -3.42 1.09 -15.81
N PRO A 114 -4.39 0.20 -16.06
CA PRO A 114 -4.08 -1.17 -16.45
C PRO A 114 -3.40 -1.24 -17.82
N VAL A 115 -2.34 -2.05 -17.92
CA VAL A 115 -1.72 -2.39 -19.22
C VAL A 115 -2.19 -3.78 -19.60
N GLY A 116 -3.20 -3.82 -20.49
CA GLY A 116 -3.89 -5.04 -20.88
C GLY A 116 -4.94 -5.51 -19.87
N THR A 117 -5.54 -6.67 -20.14
CA THR A 117 -6.69 -7.19 -19.36
C THR A 117 -6.31 -8.30 -18.40
N HIS A 118 -5.09 -8.84 -18.47
CA HIS A 118 -4.67 -9.96 -17.64
C HIS A 118 -4.59 -9.53 -16.16
N ARG A 119 -5.14 -10.39 -15.29
CA ARG A 119 -5.12 -10.21 -13.84
C ARG A 119 -4.48 -11.42 -13.18
N ALA A 120 -3.79 -11.18 -12.07
CA ALA A 120 -3.22 -12.21 -11.22
C ALA A 120 -3.83 -12.11 -9.82
N ALA A 121 -4.11 -13.25 -9.20
CA ALA A 121 -4.71 -13.32 -7.87
C ALA A 121 -3.72 -13.92 -6.86
N PHE A 122 -3.50 -13.22 -5.75
CA PHE A 122 -2.66 -13.67 -4.64
C PHE A 122 -3.22 -13.14 -3.33
N PHE A 123 -2.85 -13.76 -2.22
CA PHE A 123 -3.12 -13.22 -0.90
C PHE A 123 -2.40 -11.87 -0.69
N GLU A 124 -3.16 -10.87 -0.26
CA GLU A 124 -2.68 -9.59 0.22
C GLU A 124 -3.00 -9.44 1.72
N GLY A 125 -2.11 -8.77 2.44
CA GLY A 125 -2.38 -8.21 3.76
C GLY A 125 -2.16 -6.69 3.70
N CYS A 126 -2.51 -6.01 4.78
CA CYS A 126 -2.30 -4.57 4.92
C CYS A 126 -1.90 -4.25 6.36
N LEU A 127 -0.97 -3.33 6.55
CA LEU A 127 -0.54 -2.89 7.89
C LEU A 127 -1.69 -2.26 8.69
N SER A 128 -2.66 -1.66 7.99
CA SER A 128 -3.89 -1.12 8.58
C SER A 128 -4.99 -2.16 8.80
N VAL A 129 -4.79 -3.43 8.43
CA VAL A 129 -5.73 -4.54 8.71
C VAL A 129 -4.94 -5.70 9.35
N PRO A 130 -4.42 -5.50 10.57
CA PRO A 130 -3.50 -6.45 11.16
C PRO A 130 -4.16 -7.81 11.42
N GLY A 131 -3.43 -8.88 11.15
CA GLY A 131 -3.85 -10.25 11.47
C GLY A 131 -4.70 -10.94 10.41
N TRP A 132 -5.01 -10.28 9.30
CA TRP A 132 -5.88 -10.81 8.24
C TRP A 132 -5.28 -10.65 6.85
N GLN A 133 -5.56 -11.63 6.00
CA GLN A 133 -5.21 -11.62 4.58
C GLN A 133 -6.38 -12.14 3.76
N ALA A 134 -6.47 -11.73 2.49
CA ALA A 134 -7.41 -12.29 1.53
C ALA A 134 -6.83 -12.26 0.12
N VAL A 135 -7.33 -13.12 -0.74
CA VAL A 135 -7.01 -13.13 -2.16
C VAL A 135 -7.57 -11.88 -2.83
N VAL A 136 -6.70 -11.16 -3.53
CA VAL A 136 -7.06 -9.98 -4.32
C VAL A 136 -6.57 -10.19 -5.75
N ALA A 137 -7.46 -10.01 -6.72
CA ALA A 137 -7.11 -9.97 -8.13
C ALA A 137 -6.64 -8.57 -8.53
N ARG A 138 -5.40 -8.46 -9.02
CA ARG A 138 -4.78 -7.20 -9.48
C ARG A 138 -4.47 -7.28 -10.96
N HIS A 139 -4.40 -6.14 -11.64
CA HIS A 139 -3.86 -6.12 -13.00
C HIS A 139 -2.40 -6.60 -12.94
N ALA A 140 -2.04 -7.52 -13.83
CA ALA A 140 -0.70 -8.09 -13.85
C ALA A 140 0.36 -7.07 -14.29
N GLN A 141 -0.07 -6.05 -15.03
CA GLN A 141 0.75 -4.91 -15.43
C GLN A 141 -0.05 -3.62 -15.29
N VAL A 142 0.61 -2.55 -14.85
CA VAL A 142 0.03 -1.21 -14.77
C VAL A 142 1.05 -0.17 -15.21
N ARG A 143 0.58 0.91 -15.83
CA ARG A 143 1.36 2.14 -16.02
C ARG A 143 1.11 3.03 -14.81
N LEU A 144 2.17 3.34 -14.07
CA LEU A 144 2.15 4.28 -12.95
C LEU A 144 2.47 5.68 -13.48
N THR A 145 1.68 6.67 -13.08
CA THR A 145 1.98 8.09 -13.28
C THR A 145 1.98 8.80 -11.93
N CYS A 146 3.12 9.40 -11.57
CA CYS A 146 3.31 10.12 -10.31
C CYS A 146 4.49 11.11 -10.41
N GLU A 147 4.86 11.71 -9.28
CA GLU A 147 6.13 12.43 -9.09
C GLU A 147 6.98 11.74 -8.01
N ASP A 148 8.29 11.95 -8.03
CA ASP A 148 9.19 11.64 -6.90
C ASP A 148 9.12 12.75 -5.83
N GLU A 149 9.81 12.57 -4.70
CA GLU A 149 9.85 13.56 -3.61
C GLU A 149 10.53 14.89 -3.97
N ASN A 150 11.19 14.95 -5.13
CA ASN A 150 11.84 16.14 -5.69
C ASN A 150 10.98 16.78 -6.80
N GLY A 151 9.77 16.28 -7.06
CA GLY A 151 8.87 16.76 -8.11
C GLY A 151 9.26 16.32 -9.51
N ARG A 152 10.11 15.29 -9.67
CA ARG A 152 10.43 14.74 -10.99
C ARG A 152 9.32 13.80 -11.44
N PRO A 153 8.83 13.91 -12.68
CA PRO A 153 7.76 13.04 -13.18
C PRO A 153 8.24 11.59 -13.33
N VAL A 154 7.36 10.66 -13.00
CA VAL A 154 7.50 9.22 -13.17
C VAL A 154 6.34 8.73 -14.05
N ASP A 155 6.67 8.09 -15.19
CA ASP A 155 5.74 7.39 -16.07
C ASP A 155 6.38 6.06 -16.49
N GLU A 156 6.07 5.00 -15.74
CA GLU A 156 6.73 3.70 -15.86
C GLU A 156 5.71 2.55 -15.84
N VAL A 157 5.99 1.47 -16.57
CA VAL A 157 5.18 0.25 -16.52
C VAL A 157 5.76 -0.72 -15.49
N PHE A 158 4.94 -1.10 -14.52
CA PHE A 158 5.24 -2.13 -13.55
C PHE A 158 4.54 -3.43 -13.94
N SER A 159 5.15 -4.57 -13.57
CA SER A 159 4.56 -5.89 -13.74
C SER A 159 4.74 -6.74 -12.48
N GLY A 160 4.00 -7.84 -12.36
CA GLY A 160 4.17 -8.82 -11.28
C GLY A 160 3.89 -8.24 -9.88
N TRP A 161 4.72 -8.60 -8.91
CA TRP A 161 4.55 -8.15 -7.52
C TRP A 161 4.76 -6.64 -7.35
N PRO A 162 5.76 -5.99 -7.98
CA PRO A 162 5.86 -4.52 -7.98
C PRO A 162 4.58 -3.82 -8.45
N ALA A 163 3.93 -4.31 -9.52
CA ALA A 163 2.66 -3.75 -9.98
C ALA A 163 1.56 -3.87 -8.91
N ARG A 164 1.53 -4.97 -8.16
CA ARG A 164 0.59 -5.18 -7.05
C ARG A 164 0.83 -4.20 -5.91
N ILE A 165 2.08 -4.01 -5.50
CA ILE A 165 2.44 -3.05 -4.43
C ILE A 165 1.99 -1.64 -4.84
N VAL A 166 2.32 -1.19 -6.06
CA VAL A 166 1.92 0.12 -6.57
C VAL A 166 0.40 0.29 -6.58
N GLN A 167 -0.35 -0.71 -7.05
CA GLN A 167 -1.81 -0.69 -7.02
C GLN A 167 -2.36 -0.59 -5.59
N HIS A 168 -1.78 -1.33 -4.64
CA HIS A 168 -2.21 -1.34 -3.24
C HIS A 168 -1.98 0.02 -2.57
N GLU A 169 -0.77 0.57 -2.69
CA GLU A 169 -0.46 1.85 -2.07
C GLU A 169 -1.19 3.01 -2.73
N THR A 170 -1.40 2.96 -4.05
CA THR A 170 -2.19 3.98 -4.75
C THR A 170 -3.66 3.92 -4.35
N ASP A 171 -4.23 2.72 -4.17
CA ASP A 171 -5.61 2.55 -3.69
C ASP A 171 -5.82 3.21 -2.31
N HIS A 172 -4.82 3.16 -1.42
CA HIS A 172 -4.87 3.86 -0.13
C HIS A 172 -5.04 5.38 -0.29
N LEU A 173 -4.44 5.97 -1.32
CA LEU A 173 -4.57 7.41 -1.60
C LEU A 173 -6.01 7.80 -1.98
N ASP A 174 -6.80 6.84 -2.46
CA ASP A 174 -8.20 7.02 -2.84
C ASP A 174 -9.18 6.54 -1.75
N GLY A 175 -8.67 6.20 -0.56
CA GLY A 175 -9.49 5.72 0.56
C GLY A 175 -10.00 4.28 0.40
N MET A 176 -9.35 3.50 -0.47
CA MET A 176 -9.64 2.09 -0.67
C MET A 176 -8.71 1.22 0.17
N LEU A 177 -9.27 0.12 0.70
CA LEU A 177 -8.52 -0.95 1.33
C LEU A 177 -8.57 -2.19 0.43
N TYR A 178 -7.59 -3.09 0.56
CA TYR A 178 -7.58 -4.34 -0.21
C TYR A 178 -8.88 -5.16 -0.04
N LEU A 179 -9.54 -5.03 1.12
CA LEU A 179 -10.83 -5.66 1.42
C LEU A 179 -11.95 -5.25 0.46
N ASP A 180 -11.89 -4.07 -0.14
CA ASP A 180 -12.91 -3.61 -1.10
C ASP A 180 -12.79 -4.34 -2.45
N ARG A 181 -11.66 -5.03 -2.68
CA ARG A 181 -11.38 -5.83 -3.89
C ARG A 181 -11.19 -7.31 -3.58
N ALA A 182 -11.31 -7.71 -2.32
CA ALA A 182 -10.98 -9.05 -1.87
C ALA A 182 -12.07 -10.07 -2.24
N GLU A 183 -11.63 -11.29 -2.58
CA GLU A 183 -12.50 -12.46 -2.55
C GLU A 183 -12.76 -12.83 -1.09
N LEU A 184 -13.91 -12.46 -0.56
CA LEU A 184 -14.20 -12.58 0.88
C LEU A 184 -14.25 -14.03 1.38
N ARG A 185 -14.52 -15.03 0.52
CA ARG A 185 -14.41 -16.45 0.91
C ARG A 185 -12.97 -16.86 1.26
N SER A 186 -11.98 -16.12 0.77
CA SER A 186 -10.57 -16.37 1.07
C SER A 186 -10.06 -15.66 2.33
N LEU A 187 -10.88 -14.80 2.96
CA LEU A 187 -10.47 -14.05 4.16
C LEU A 187 -10.01 -15.02 5.25
N SER A 188 -8.73 -14.91 5.61
CA SER A 188 -8.04 -15.85 6.49
C SER A 188 -7.24 -15.08 7.53
N SER A 189 -7.25 -15.55 8.78
CA SER A 189 -6.33 -15.03 9.79
C SER A 189 -4.89 -15.41 9.44
N ASN A 190 -3.90 -14.65 9.92
CA ASN A 190 -2.49 -14.97 9.73
C ASN A 190 -2.13 -16.39 10.21
N GLN A 191 -2.80 -16.88 11.25
CA GLN A 191 -2.66 -18.26 11.72
C GLN A 191 -3.15 -19.27 10.67
N ALA A 192 -4.38 -19.10 10.15
CA ALA A 192 -4.91 -20.00 9.13
C ALA A 192 -4.07 -19.96 7.84
N MET A 193 -3.57 -18.77 7.48
CA MET A 193 -2.63 -18.60 6.37
C MET A 193 -1.36 -19.44 6.54
N ALA A 194 -0.72 -19.35 7.71
CA ALA A 194 0.50 -20.10 8.02
C ALA A 194 0.27 -21.62 8.10
N GLU A 195 -0.92 -22.06 8.50
CA GLU A 195 -1.24 -23.48 8.64
C GLU A 195 -1.73 -24.14 7.34
N ARG A 196 -2.36 -23.38 6.43
CA ARG A 196 -3.14 -23.95 5.31
C ARG A 196 -2.75 -23.43 3.94
N TRP A 197 -2.39 -22.16 3.83
CA TRP A 197 -2.30 -21.43 2.57
C TRP A 197 -0.88 -20.90 2.29
N THR A 198 0.13 -21.74 2.56
CA THR A 198 1.56 -21.39 2.41
C THR A 198 2.07 -21.56 0.98
N GLN A 199 1.25 -22.08 0.07
CA GLN A 199 1.63 -22.31 -1.32
C GLN A 199 1.88 -20.97 -2.04
N PRO A 200 2.73 -20.94 -3.08
CA PRO A 200 3.03 -19.72 -3.82
C PRO A 200 1.79 -19.03 -4.40
N THR A 201 0.76 -19.81 -4.76
CA THR A 201 -0.44 -19.37 -5.46
C THR A 201 -1.73 -19.79 -4.70
N PRO A 202 -2.87 -19.08 -4.86
CA PRO A 202 -4.10 -19.34 -4.10
C PRO A 202 -4.96 -20.50 -4.60
N GLU A 203 -4.51 -21.31 -5.55
CA GLU A 203 -5.30 -22.35 -6.23
C GLU A 203 -5.87 -23.38 -5.26
N GLN A 204 -5.06 -23.78 -4.28
CA GLN A 204 -5.51 -24.72 -3.25
C GLN A 204 -6.57 -24.09 -2.33
N ALA A 205 -6.42 -22.80 -2.00
CA ALA A 205 -7.42 -22.05 -1.24
C ALA A 205 -8.72 -21.91 -2.05
N ALA A 206 -8.62 -21.61 -3.34
CA ALA A 206 -9.76 -21.49 -4.26
C ALA A 206 -10.56 -22.80 -4.33
N ALA A 207 -9.88 -23.92 -4.53
CA ALA A 207 -10.51 -25.24 -4.57
C ALA A 207 -11.14 -25.63 -3.23
N SER A 208 -10.49 -25.31 -2.11
CA SER A 208 -10.92 -25.74 -0.77
C SER A 208 -12.03 -24.86 -0.18
N LEU A 209 -11.99 -23.56 -0.45
CA LEU A 209 -12.94 -22.57 0.07
C LEU A 209 -14.04 -22.23 -0.94
N GLY A 210 -13.94 -22.75 -2.16
CA GLY A 210 -14.96 -22.66 -3.20
C GLY A 210 -15.11 -21.26 -3.77
N PHE A 211 -14.04 -20.71 -4.37
CA PHE A 211 -14.10 -19.46 -5.14
C PHE A 211 -13.31 -19.59 -6.44
N GLU A 212 -13.56 -18.70 -7.38
CA GLU A 212 -12.90 -18.70 -8.70
C GLU A 212 -11.73 -17.72 -8.73
N LEU A 213 -10.70 -18.09 -9.49
CA LEU A 213 -9.57 -17.20 -9.80
C LEU A 213 -9.78 -16.62 -11.22
N PRO A 214 -9.31 -15.39 -11.47
CA PRO A 214 -9.44 -14.71 -12.75
C PRO A 214 -8.61 -15.34 -13.88
#